data_AF-R7P8G2-F1
#
_entry.id   AF-R7P8G2-F1
#
_cell.length_a   1.000
_cell.length_b   1.000
_cell.length_c   1.000
_cell.angle_alpha   90.00
_cell.angle_beta   90.00
_cell.angle_gamma   90.00
#
_symmetry.space_group_name_H-M   'P 1'
#
loop_
_entity.id
_entity.type
_entity.pdbx_description
1 polymer ?
#
loop_
_entity_poly.entity_id
_entity_poly.type
_entity_poly.pdbx_seq_one_letter_code
_entity_poly.pdbx_strand_id
1 'polypeptide(L)'
;MAANAVKETAKLRRDTKSLGSFTVSGERLIRPLSTGEGGACELTLSLTPGQATRTGFELLNDRGEKVDIYFDLTRQRLVMDRTQSGLVHLDRHGEMNVHEKETDEHRKRLSVNYVNDFALGTWAPLSLCEGKTYQVQVFVDKTSVEIFVDGGRIAMTNLVFPTTPYNALRFYSQGGESSVGQLTVHRLGL
;
A
#
# COMPACT_ATOMS: atom_id res chain seq x y z
N MET A 1 12.42 -0.24 17.54
CA MET A 1 13.10 -1.08 16.52
C MET A 1 12.54 -0.68 15.16
N ALA A 2 13.37 -0.62 14.12
CA ALA A 2 12.96 -0.32 12.75
C ALA A 2 13.34 -1.51 11.85
N ALA A 3 12.55 -1.78 10.82
CA ALA A 3 12.79 -2.84 9.85
C ALA A 3 12.64 -2.28 8.44
N ASN A 4 13.68 -2.37 7.63
CA ASN A 4 13.70 -1.79 6.29
C ASN A 4 14.17 -2.82 5.26
N ALA A 5 13.85 -2.59 3.99
CA ALA A 5 14.31 -3.42 2.88
C ALA A 5 15.84 -3.44 2.83
N VAL A 6 16.41 -4.63 2.57
CA VAL A 6 17.86 -4.77 2.41
C VAL A 6 18.34 -4.03 1.15
N LYS A 7 19.53 -3.43 1.20
CA LYS A 7 20.07 -2.61 0.09
C LYS A 7 20.22 -3.38 -1.22
N GLU A 8 20.36 -4.70 -1.14
CA GLU A 8 20.48 -5.60 -2.29
C GLU A 8 19.23 -5.60 -3.17
N THR A 9 18.05 -5.24 -2.63
CA THR A 9 16.81 -5.07 -3.42
C THR A 9 16.97 -4.04 -4.54
N ALA A 10 17.83 -3.04 -4.38
CA ALA A 10 18.12 -2.05 -5.42
C ALA A 10 18.72 -2.69 -6.70
N LYS A 11 19.35 -3.88 -6.58
CA LYS A 11 19.88 -4.63 -7.72
C LYS A 11 18.79 -5.26 -8.59
N LEU A 12 17.55 -5.33 -8.11
CA LEU A 12 16.39 -5.85 -8.85
C LEU A 12 15.77 -4.79 -9.76
N ARG A 13 16.13 -3.51 -9.61
CA ARG A 13 15.66 -2.41 -10.46
C ARG A 13 16.18 -2.62 -11.88
N ARG A 14 15.29 -2.57 -12.87
CA ARG A 14 15.61 -2.71 -14.29
C ARG A 14 15.37 -1.39 -15.03
N ASP A 15 14.14 -0.90 -14.97
CA ASP A 15 13.74 0.37 -15.57
C ASP A 15 13.21 1.30 -14.49
N THR A 16 13.48 2.61 -14.61
CA THR A 16 13.05 3.61 -13.64
C THR A 16 12.27 4.71 -14.35
N LYS A 17 11.05 4.98 -13.89
CA LYS A 17 10.22 6.09 -14.35
C LYS A 17 10.04 7.08 -13.21
N SER A 18 10.67 8.24 -13.34
CA SER A 18 10.41 9.37 -12.44
C SER A 18 9.16 10.11 -12.91
N LEU A 19 8.21 10.29 -12.00
CA LEU A 19 6.93 10.97 -12.23
C LEU A 19 6.89 12.36 -11.58
N GLY A 20 7.96 12.74 -10.88
CA GLY A 20 8.14 14.06 -10.28
C GLY A 20 7.27 14.31 -9.05
N SER A 21 7.03 15.59 -8.77
CA SER A 21 6.24 16.07 -7.63
C SER A 21 4.96 16.73 -8.11
N PHE A 22 3.88 16.62 -7.32
CA PHE A 22 2.60 17.21 -7.63
C PHE A 22 1.71 17.36 -6.38
N THR A 23 0.72 18.23 -6.46
CA THR A 23 -0.35 18.31 -5.46
C THR A 23 -1.55 17.45 -5.86
N VAL A 24 -2.35 17.09 -4.86
CA VAL A 24 -3.57 16.28 -4.99
C VAL A 24 -4.70 16.96 -4.22
N SER A 25 -5.61 17.60 -4.95
CA SER A 25 -6.82 18.24 -4.40
C SER A 25 -8.10 17.41 -4.60
N GLY A 26 -8.01 16.32 -5.35
CA GLY A 26 -9.09 15.37 -5.62
C GLY A 26 -8.50 14.00 -5.90
N GLU A 27 -8.56 13.54 -7.14
CA GLU A 27 -7.92 12.31 -7.60
C GLU A 27 -6.91 12.60 -8.73
N ARG A 28 -5.82 11.83 -8.78
CA ARG A 28 -4.87 11.82 -9.89
C ARG A 28 -4.53 10.39 -10.29
N LEU A 29 -4.95 10.00 -11.49
CA LEU A 29 -4.65 8.70 -12.07
C LEU A 29 -3.33 8.72 -12.83
N ILE A 30 -2.52 7.69 -12.62
CA ILE A 30 -1.27 7.44 -13.34
C ILE A 30 -1.37 6.06 -13.97
N ARG A 31 -1.40 6.03 -15.30
CA ARG A 31 -1.52 4.83 -16.12
C ARG A 31 -0.76 5.03 -17.45
N PRO A 32 -0.05 4.03 -17.97
CA PRO A 32 0.25 2.74 -17.33
C PRO A 32 1.29 2.87 -16.21
N LEU A 33 1.20 2.00 -15.21
CA LEU A 33 2.25 1.75 -14.23
C LEU A 33 3.31 0.84 -14.85
N SER A 34 4.59 1.23 -14.71
CA SER A 34 5.70 0.46 -15.28
C SER A 34 6.05 -0.71 -14.37
N THR A 35 5.50 -1.90 -14.63
CA THR A 35 5.68 -3.10 -13.82
C THR A 35 6.48 -4.20 -14.54
N GLY A 36 7.07 -5.09 -13.76
CA GLY A 36 7.82 -6.25 -14.23
C GLY A 36 6.92 -7.44 -14.48
N GLU A 37 7.53 -8.62 -14.59
CA GLU A 37 6.79 -9.88 -14.66
C GLU A 37 5.89 -10.02 -13.41
N GLY A 38 4.67 -10.51 -13.60
CA GLY A 38 3.71 -10.68 -12.50
C GLY A 38 3.22 -9.38 -11.84
N GLY A 39 3.58 -8.21 -12.37
CA GLY A 39 3.26 -6.91 -11.75
C GLY A 39 4.36 -6.36 -10.83
N ALA A 40 5.54 -7.00 -10.79
CA ALA A 40 6.58 -6.65 -9.84
C ALA A 40 7.11 -5.22 -10.03
N CYS A 41 6.98 -4.37 -9.01
CA CYS A 41 7.51 -3.02 -9.03
C CYS A 41 7.87 -2.51 -7.63
N GLU A 42 8.70 -1.48 -7.60
CA GLU A 42 8.99 -0.69 -6.41
C GLU A 42 8.50 0.74 -6.65
N LEU A 43 7.79 1.30 -5.68
CA LEU A 43 7.35 2.68 -5.65
C LEU A 43 8.11 3.41 -4.55
N THR A 44 8.65 4.58 -4.85
CA THR A 44 9.21 5.49 -3.85
C THR A 44 8.57 6.85 -4.00
N LEU A 45 8.16 7.46 -2.88
CA LEU A 45 7.62 8.82 -2.85
C LEU A 45 7.78 9.45 -1.47
N SER A 46 7.66 10.77 -1.42
CA SER A 46 7.34 11.51 -0.20
C SER A 46 5.88 11.94 -0.24
N LEU A 47 5.19 11.87 0.89
CA LEU A 47 3.79 12.28 1.01
C LEU A 47 3.63 13.24 2.18
N THR A 48 3.13 14.45 1.90
CA THR A 48 2.83 15.49 2.90
C THR A 48 1.32 15.71 2.91
N PRO A 49 0.60 15.30 3.97
CA PRO A 49 -0.87 15.39 3.99
C PRO A 49 -1.44 16.81 3.97
N GLY A 50 -0.66 17.84 4.32
CA GLY A 50 -1.16 19.21 4.40
C GLY A 50 -2.30 19.32 5.41
N GLN A 51 -3.47 19.77 4.95
CA GLN A 51 -4.69 19.86 5.76
C GLN A 51 -5.66 18.68 5.53
N ALA A 52 -5.27 17.69 4.72
CA ALA A 52 -6.11 16.55 4.41
C ALA A 52 -6.44 15.73 5.68
N THR A 53 -7.69 15.31 5.81
CA THR A 53 -8.12 14.36 6.84
C THR A 53 -7.81 12.92 6.44
N ARG A 54 -7.71 12.66 5.13
CA ARG A 54 -7.25 11.39 4.56
C ARG A 54 -6.58 11.65 3.23
N THR A 55 -5.44 10.99 2.99
CA THR A 55 -4.78 11.02 1.68
C THR A 55 -3.98 9.74 1.48
N GLY A 56 -3.77 9.35 0.23
CA GLY A 56 -3.12 8.09 -0.08
C GLY A 56 -3.13 7.81 -1.57
N PHE A 57 -2.96 6.54 -1.89
CA PHE A 57 -3.04 6.04 -3.25
C PHE A 57 -3.54 4.61 -3.30
N GLU A 58 -4.16 4.28 -4.42
CA GLU A 58 -4.61 2.93 -4.71
C GLU A 58 -3.73 2.32 -5.80
N LEU A 59 -3.33 1.06 -5.60
CA LEU A 59 -2.89 0.17 -6.67
C LEU A 59 -4.15 -0.40 -7.34
N LEU A 60 -4.29 -0.24 -8.66
CA LEU A 60 -5.50 -0.59 -9.41
C LEU A 60 -5.16 -1.50 -10.60
N ASN A 61 -6.11 -2.33 -11.01
CA ASN A 61 -6.07 -3.02 -12.30
C ASN A 61 -7.36 -2.83 -13.11
N ASP A 62 -7.35 -3.35 -14.34
CA ASP A 62 -8.48 -3.25 -15.28
C ASP A 62 -9.71 -4.08 -14.90
N ARG A 63 -9.59 -4.94 -13.89
CA ARG A 63 -10.70 -5.73 -13.35
C ARG A 63 -11.43 -5.00 -12.22
N GLY A 64 -10.99 -3.79 -11.86
CA GLY A 64 -11.54 -3.02 -10.75
C GLY A 64 -11.04 -3.48 -9.38
N GLU A 65 -10.02 -4.33 -9.35
CA GLU A 65 -9.40 -4.81 -8.11
C GLU A 65 -8.37 -3.79 -7.63
N LYS A 66 -8.25 -3.66 -6.31
CA LYS A 66 -7.40 -2.66 -5.70
C LYS A 66 -6.87 -2.98 -4.32
N VAL A 67 -5.72 -2.36 -4.02
CA VAL A 67 -5.20 -2.19 -2.66
C VAL A 67 -5.14 -0.70 -2.38
N ASP A 68 -5.79 -0.26 -1.32
CA ASP A 68 -5.82 1.15 -0.92
C ASP A 68 -4.83 1.39 0.23
N ILE A 69 -3.85 2.24 -0.01
CA ILE A 69 -2.80 2.59 0.95
C ILE A 69 -2.96 4.06 1.32
N TYR A 70 -3.27 4.34 2.58
CA TYR A 70 -3.61 5.71 2.96
C TYR A 70 -3.27 6.07 4.40
N PHE A 71 -3.09 7.36 4.59
CA PHE A 71 -2.89 8.02 5.87
C PHE A 71 -4.26 8.53 6.34
N ASP A 72 -4.75 7.97 7.44
CA ASP A 72 -5.95 8.42 8.16
C ASP A 72 -5.49 9.39 9.26
N LEU A 73 -5.56 10.68 8.97
CA LEU A 73 -5.07 11.74 9.86
C LEU A 73 -6.03 11.97 11.02
N THR A 74 -7.30 11.55 10.88
CA THR A 74 -8.29 11.62 11.98
C THR A 74 -8.00 10.60 13.07
N ARG A 75 -7.54 9.40 12.69
CA ARG A 75 -7.17 8.31 13.61
C ARG A 75 -5.67 8.12 13.80
N GLN A 76 -4.85 8.98 13.18
CA GLN A 76 -3.39 8.96 13.26
C GLN A 76 -2.80 7.58 12.89
N ARG A 77 -3.20 7.02 11.75
CA ARG A 77 -2.74 5.68 11.31
C ARG A 77 -2.46 5.62 9.80
N LEU A 78 -1.44 4.85 9.43
CA LEU A 78 -1.26 4.32 8.08
C LEU A 78 -2.13 3.08 7.95
N VAL A 79 -2.87 2.95 6.85
CA VAL A 79 -3.73 1.78 6.56
C VAL A 79 -3.33 1.20 5.20
N MET A 80 -3.27 -0.13 5.12
CA MET A 80 -3.30 -0.88 3.87
C MET A 80 -4.58 -1.72 3.85
N ASP A 81 -5.55 -1.32 3.04
CA ASP A 81 -6.83 -1.99 2.84
C ASP A 81 -6.78 -2.91 1.62
N ARG A 82 -6.91 -4.22 1.86
CA ARG A 82 -6.93 -5.27 0.84
C ARG A 82 -8.31 -5.92 0.65
N THR A 83 -9.38 -5.28 1.10
CA THR A 83 -10.74 -5.82 0.99
C THR A 83 -11.20 -6.07 -0.45
N GLN A 84 -10.58 -5.38 -1.42
CA GLN A 84 -10.90 -5.48 -2.84
C GLN A 84 -9.69 -5.90 -3.69
N SER A 85 -8.69 -6.58 -3.11
CA SER A 85 -7.39 -6.87 -3.75
C SER A 85 -7.41 -8.04 -4.74
N GLY A 86 -8.58 -8.35 -5.33
CA GLY A 86 -8.80 -9.51 -6.19
C GLY A 86 -9.47 -10.67 -5.48
N LEU A 87 -8.84 -11.86 -5.48
CA LEU A 87 -9.38 -13.04 -4.82
C LEU A 87 -9.29 -12.91 -3.30
N VAL A 88 -10.42 -12.56 -2.68
CA VAL A 88 -10.52 -12.35 -1.22
C VAL A 88 -11.45 -13.33 -0.50
N HIS A 89 -12.22 -14.10 -1.27
CA HIS A 89 -13.05 -15.22 -0.78
C HIS A 89 -12.29 -16.52 -1.04
N LEU A 90 -11.40 -16.83 -0.11
CA LEU A 90 -10.47 -17.94 -0.22
C LEU A 90 -11.02 -19.26 0.35
N ASP A 91 -12.18 -19.20 1.01
CA ASP A 91 -12.97 -20.35 1.48
C ASP A 91 -13.31 -21.35 0.37
N ARG A 92 -13.35 -20.88 -0.87
CA ARG A 92 -13.51 -21.73 -2.07
C ARG A 92 -12.33 -22.68 -2.32
N HIS A 93 -11.18 -22.43 -1.68
CA HIS A 93 -9.95 -23.20 -1.86
C HIS A 93 -9.59 -24.07 -0.66
N GLY A 94 -10.39 -24.05 0.41
CA GLY A 94 -10.17 -24.84 1.61
C GLY A 94 -10.79 -24.21 2.85
N GLU A 95 -10.80 -24.96 3.94
CA GLU A 95 -11.26 -24.45 5.23
C GLU A 95 -10.32 -23.34 5.72
N MET A 96 -10.90 -22.18 6.02
CA MET A 96 -10.16 -21.05 6.58
C MET A 96 -10.26 -21.06 8.09
N ASN A 97 -9.26 -21.70 8.71
CA ASN A 97 -9.12 -21.73 10.15
C ASN A 97 -8.19 -20.60 10.60
N VAL A 98 -8.62 -19.85 11.62
CA VAL A 98 -7.72 -18.96 12.34
C VAL A 98 -6.62 -19.80 12.99
N HIS A 99 -5.43 -19.21 13.13
CA HIS A 99 -4.33 -19.91 13.77
C HIS A 99 -4.74 -20.30 15.20
N GLU A 100 -4.35 -21.48 15.68
CA GLU A 100 -4.70 -22.00 17.03
C GLU A 100 -4.35 -21.04 18.19
N LYS A 101 -3.42 -20.10 17.96
CA LYS A 101 -2.99 -19.09 18.93
C LYS A 101 -3.85 -17.82 18.94
N GLU A 102 -4.66 -17.61 17.90
CA GLU A 102 -5.66 -16.55 17.83
C GLU A 102 -6.87 -16.98 18.66
N THR A 103 -6.76 -16.78 19.97
CA THR A 103 -7.79 -17.17 20.94
C THR A 103 -8.94 -16.16 21.05
N ASP A 104 -8.89 -15.08 20.28
CA ASP A 104 -9.86 -14.00 20.33
C ASP A 104 -10.25 -13.43 18.96
N GLU A 105 -11.27 -12.58 18.99
CA GLU A 105 -11.86 -11.95 17.81
C GLU A 105 -11.38 -10.50 17.60
N HIS A 106 -10.20 -10.13 18.15
CA HIS A 106 -9.68 -8.76 18.03
C HIS A 106 -9.50 -8.34 16.58
N ARG A 107 -9.06 -9.24 15.69
CA ARG A 107 -8.92 -8.94 14.26
C ARG A 107 -10.22 -8.44 13.63
N LYS A 108 -11.41 -8.92 14.05
CA LYS A 108 -12.71 -8.47 13.53
C LYS A 108 -13.06 -7.06 13.97
N ARG A 109 -12.61 -6.64 15.16
CA ARG A 109 -12.95 -5.36 15.78
C ARG A 109 -11.90 -4.27 15.56
N LEU A 110 -10.63 -4.65 15.52
CA LEU A 110 -9.49 -3.73 15.48
C LEU A 110 -8.97 -3.49 14.06
N SER A 111 -9.27 -4.37 13.10
CA SER A 111 -8.94 -4.11 11.70
C SER A 111 -9.82 -3.01 11.11
N VAL A 112 -9.39 -2.48 9.98
CA VAL A 112 -10.16 -1.52 9.19
C VAL A 112 -11.02 -2.29 8.21
N ASN A 113 -12.28 -1.89 8.01
CA ASN A 113 -13.15 -2.45 6.96
C ASN A 113 -13.20 -3.99 6.94
N TYR A 114 -13.33 -4.64 8.10
CA TYR A 114 -13.38 -6.10 8.18
C TYR A 114 -14.53 -6.67 7.32
N VAL A 115 -14.20 -7.56 6.37
CA VAL A 115 -15.16 -8.34 5.58
C VAL A 115 -15.03 -9.82 5.91
N ASN A 116 -13.80 -10.33 5.94
CA ASN A 116 -13.45 -11.68 6.39
C ASN A 116 -11.99 -11.71 6.89
N ASP A 117 -11.49 -12.88 7.29
CA ASP A 117 -10.14 -13.01 7.88
C ASP A 117 -8.98 -12.70 6.91
N PHE A 118 -9.27 -12.66 5.61
CA PHE A 118 -8.36 -12.16 4.59
C PHE A 118 -8.69 -10.71 4.20
N ALA A 119 -9.91 -10.43 3.75
CA ALA A 119 -10.37 -9.09 3.35
C ALA A 119 -10.60 -8.18 4.55
N LEU A 120 -9.57 -7.41 4.88
CA LEU A 120 -9.57 -6.37 5.90
C LEU A 120 -8.43 -5.39 5.61
N GLY A 121 -8.42 -4.27 6.31
CA GLY A 121 -7.32 -3.32 6.35
C GLY A 121 -6.46 -3.48 7.59
N THR A 122 -5.16 -3.65 7.37
CA THR A 122 -4.14 -3.60 8.41
C THR A 122 -3.69 -2.16 8.62
N TRP A 123 -3.22 -1.83 9.81
CA TRP A 123 -2.82 -0.45 10.12
C TRP A 123 -1.68 -0.38 11.13
N ALA A 124 -0.95 0.74 11.09
CA ALA A 124 0.10 1.07 12.04
C ALA A 124 -0.03 2.55 12.48
N PRO A 125 0.26 2.89 13.74
CA PRO A 125 0.11 4.25 14.24
C PRO A 125 1.16 5.19 13.63
N LEU A 126 0.73 6.36 13.15
CA LEU A 126 1.62 7.39 12.58
C LEU A 126 2.53 8.03 13.64
N SER A 127 2.25 7.85 14.93
CA SER A 127 3.13 8.28 16.02
C SER A 127 4.49 7.57 16.03
N LEU A 128 4.67 6.51 15.24
CA LEU A 128 5.97 5.86 15.02
C LEU A 128 6.89 6.67 14.09
N CYS A 129 6.29 7.50 13.24
CA CYS A 129 6.95 8.35 12.26
C CYS A 129 7.22 9.76 12.84
N GLU A 130 8.14 10.49 12.21
CA GLU A 130 8.54 11.83 12.66
C GLU A 130 8.22 12.88 11.59
N GLY A 131 7.77 14.06 12.02
CA GLY A 131 7.43 15.17 11.12
C GLY A 131 6.07 15.03 10.44
N LYS A 132 5.90 15.75 9.33
CA LYS A 132 4.63 15.85 8.58
C LYS A 132 4.75 15.37 7.12
N THR A 133 5.91 14.84 6.76
CA THR A 133 6.20 14.32 5.42
C THR A 133 6.72 12.91 5.58
N TYR A 134 6.01 11.95 5.03
CA TYR A 134 6.31 10.53 5.14
C TYR A 134 7.06 10.06 3.90
N GLN A 135 8.22 9.45 4.09
CA GLN A 135 8.97 8.78 3.02
C GLN A 135 8.43 7.36 2.89
N VAL A 136 7.76 7.07 1.78
CA VAL A 136 7.07 5.81 1.53
C VAL A 136 7.81 5.03 0.45
N GLN A 137 8.17 3.80 0.77
CA GLN A 137 8.70 2.81 -0.17
C GLN A 137 7.74 1.62 -0.18
N VAL A 138 7.26 1.23 -1.36
CA VAL A 138 6.34 0.10 -1.53
C VAL A 138 6.94 -0.90 -2.50
N PHE A 139 7.00 -2.16 -2.11
CA PHE A 139 7.27 -3.27 -3.02
C PHE A 139 5.94 -3.95 -3.34
N VAL A 140 5.69 -4.14 -4.63
CA VAL A 140 4.57 -4.90 -5.16
C VAL A 140 5.17 -6.10 -5.88
N ASP A 141 4.71 -7.29 -5.53
CA ASP A 141 4.98 -8.51 -6.26
C ASP A 141 3.64 -9.20 -6.59
N LYS A 142 3.69 -10.30 -7.33
CA LYS A 142 2.53 -11.03 -7.84
C LYS A 142 1.47 -11.30 -6.76
N THR A 143 1.88 -11.60 -5.53
CA THR A 143 0.97 -11.93 -4.42
C THR A 143 1.28 -11.23 -3.11
N SER A 144 2.05 -10.14 -3.12
CA SER A 144 2.36 -9.38 -1.91
C SER A 144 2.46 -7.88 -2.18
N VAL A 145 2.13 -7.11 -1.16
CA VAL A 145 2.45 -5.68 -1.07
C VAL A 145 3.11 -5.42 0.27
N GLU A 146 4.26 -4.76 0.22
CA GLU A 146 5.10 -4.47 1.39
C GLU A 146 5.40 -2.97 1.43
N ILE A 147 5.04 -2.30 2.53
CA ILE A 147 5.26 -0.87 2.73
C ILE A 147 6.30 -0.67 3.82
N PHE A 148 7.26 0.21 3.53
CA PHE A 148 8.21 0.76 4.48
C PHE A 148 8.03 2.28 4.54
N VAL A 149 7.85 2.82 5.75
CA VAL A 149 7.74 4.26 5.96
C VAL A 149 8.87 4.76 6.85
N ASP A 150 9.46 5.90 6.47
CA ASP A 150 10.51 6.62 7.19
C ASP A 150 11.69 5.75 7.60
N GLY A 151 12.25 5.02 6.62
CA GLY A 151 13.38 4.14 6.84
C GLY A 151 13.04 2.90 7.66
N GLY A 152 11.78 2.46 7.63
CA GLY A 152 11.33 1.24 8.30
C GLY A 152 10.79 1.42 9.71
N ARG A 153 10.44 2.66 10.11
CA ARG A 153 9.72 2.93 11.36
C ARG A 153 8.34 2.29 11.36
N ILE A 154 7.73 2.23 10.19
CA ILE A 154 6.61 1.33 9.90
C ILE A 154 7.09 0.36 8.81
N ALA A 155 6.88 -0.92 9.06
CA ALA A 155 6.99 -1.99 8.06
C ALA A 155 5.69 -2.78 8.09
N MET A 156 5.05 -2.95 6.93
CA MET A 156 3.75 -3.60 6.82
C MET A 156 3.71 -4.48 5.57
N THR A 157 3.43 -5.76 5.76
CA THR A 157 3.40 -6.77 4.69
C THR A 157 2.04 -7.43 4.67
N ASN A 158 1.35 -7.37 3.53
CA ASN A 158 0.12 -8.12 3.30
C ASN A 158 0.25 -8.99 2.04
N LEU A 159 -0.30 -10.21 2.13
CA LEU A 159 -0.64 -10.99 0.94
C LEU A 159 -1.84 -10.37 0.22
N VAL A 160 -1.81 -10.44 -1.11
CA VAL A 160 -2.87 -10.05 -2.03
C VAL A 160 -2.95 -11.06 -3.16
N PHE A 161 -4.10 -11.21 -3.80
CA PHE A 161 -4.28 -12.17 -4.90
C PHE A 161 -5.02 -11.54 -6.07
N PRO A 162 -4.41 -10.54 -6.75
CA PRO A 162 -5.03 -9.91 -7.90
C PRO A 162 -5.22 -10.92 -9.04
N THR A 163 -6.35 -10.87 -9.76
CA THR A 163 -6.60 -11.74 -10.92
C THR A 163 -5.83 -11.26 -12.15
N THR A 164 -5.43 -10.00 -12.18
CA THR A 164 -4.50 -9.43 -13.16
C THR A 164 -3.55 -8.45 -12.47
N PRO A 165 -2.28 -8.31 -12.91
CA PRO A 165 -1.35 -7.37 -12.28
C PRO A 165 -1.92 -5.95 -12.12
N TYR A 166 -1.65 -5.31 -10.98
CA TYR A 166 -1.94 -3.88 -10.81
C TYR A 166 -1.14 -3.07 -11.83
N ASN A 167 -1.85 -2.26 -12.62
CA ASN A 167 -1.29 -1.56 -13.78
C ASN A 167 -1.56 -0.04 -13.77
N ALA A 168 -2.10 0.48 -12.67
CA ALA A 168 -2.31 1.91 -12.46
C ALA A 168 -2.15 2.29 -10.98
N LEU A 169 -1.82 3.56 -10.76
CA LEU A 169 -1.84 4.22 -9.46
C LEU A 169 -2.87 5.34 -9.46
N ARG A 170 -3.71 5.41 -8.42
CA ARG A 170 -4.62 6.55 -8.23
C ARG A 170 -4.35 7.21 -6.90
N PHE A 171 -3.76 8.40 -6.95
CA PHE A 171 -3.59 9.25 -5.78
C PHE A 171 -4.88 9.99 -5.44
N TYR A 172 -5.13 10.22 -4.17
CA TYR A 172 -6.27 10.99 -3.73
C TYR A 172 -6.02 11.76 -2.43
N SER A 173 -6.85 12.79 -2.22
CA SER A 173 -6.87 13.57 -0.98
C SER A 173 -8.29 13.99 -0.62
N GLN A 174 -8.62 13.95 0.67
CA GLN A 174 -9.92 14.29 1.23
C GLN A 174 -9.75 15.24 2.41
N GLY A 175 -10.67 16.20 2.54
CA GLY A 175 -10.63 17.20 3.63
C GLY A 175 -9.55 18.27 3.49
N GLY A 176 -8.80 18.27 2.38
CA GLY A 176 -7.73 19.23 2.10
C GLY A 176 -6.84 18.76 0.94
N GLU A 177 -5.92 19.62 0.52
CA GLU A 177 -4.88 19.28 -0.45
C GLU A 177 -3.71 18.58 0.23
N SER A 178 -3.15 17.57 -0.44
CA SER A 178 -1.89 16.93 -0.08
C SER A 178 -0.85 17.09 -1.19
N SER A 179 0.42 16.88 -0.84
CA SER A 179 1.54 16.93 -1.79
C SER A 179 2.23 15.57 -1.86
N VAL A 180 2.50 15.13 -3.09
CA VAL A 180 3.32 13.96 -3.41
C VAL A 180 4.62 14.46 -4.02
N GLY A 181 5.76 14.09 -3.44
CA GLY A 181 7.06 14.50 -3.92
C GLY A 181 7.90 13.33 -4.41
N GLN A 182 8.70 13.56 -5.44
CA GLN A 182 9.72 12.62 -5.93
C GLN A 182 9.19 11.22 -6.27
N LEU A 183 7.95 11.12 -6.75
CA LEU A 183 7.36 9.83 -7.10
C LEU A 183 8.21 9.15 -8.18
N THR A 184 8.68 7.95 -7.87
CA THR A 184 9.48 7.13 -8.77
C THR A 184 8.96 5.70 -8.75
N VAL A 185 8.87 5.10 -9.93
CA VAL A 185 8.48 3.70 -10.13
C VAL A 185 9.66 2.96 -10.72
N HIS A 186 10.12 1.91 -10.05
CA HIS A 186 11.11 1.00 -10.58
C HIS A 186 10.43 -0.30 -11.01
N ARG A 187 10.61 -0.67 -12.27
CA ARG A 187 10.31 -2.02 -12.74
C ARG A 187 11.29 -2.99 -12.08
N LEU A 188 10.77 -4.03 -11.42
CA LEU A 188 11.61 -5.06 -10.81
C LEU A 188 11.74 -6.28 -11.74
N GLY A 189 12.88 -6.97 -11.64
CA GLY A 189 13.14 -8.23 -12.32
C GLY A 189 14.39 -8.92 -11.77
N LEU A 190 14.45 -10.24 -11.94
CA LEU A 190 15.63 -11.05 -11.62
C LEU A 190 16.71 -10.95 -12.70
#